data_AF-A0A1Y1LJJ8-F1
#
_entry.id   AF-A0A1Y1LJJ8-F1
#
_cell.length_a   1.000
_cell.length_b   1.000
_cell.length_c   1.000
_cell.angle_alpha   90.00
_cell.angle_beta   90.00
_cell.angle_gamma   90.00
#
_symmetry.space_group_name_H-M   'P 1'
#
loop_
_entity.id
_entity.type
_entity.pdbx_description
1 polymer ?
#
loop_
_entity_poly.entity_id
_entity_poly.type
_entity_poly.pdbx_seq_one_letter_code
_entity_poly.pdbx_strand_id
1 'polypeptide(L)'
;MLRKELKIRKSVFQPSVQSRDVSHLLLNLGKATKRGIRKCHKCGVYNGTKSLTCKNKQCGTVFRECEEKETTLNATKLLSGTARQVFSVKVRGKGPDYRGFVQLPVVEGNTVTEEADVALSEVALCFVDSCQRLFDDSILKCHEIEGTRVVSICIHIKSALKSVNVAVPIETKNCLLHSLNFTDNIKQQLWSLSTETRGALVQRVSKTVVAVKCQVSPKHPLGYLHFTFCTSKGNRVIYDKFFCNCLNIKGYGSISNSDAINRKCIHFYACIWAFASDLKFAEEFIDFLNIELCVGKPQEIKKPPLIEPTISNSRKHLKTLPGNMSETVS
;
A
#
# COMPACT_ATOMS: atom_id res chain seq x y z
N MET A 1 -28.92 -26.23 63.97
CA MET A 1 -27.54 -26.48 63.53
C MET A 1 -27.49 -27.85 62.85
N LEU A 2 -27.01 -27.95 61.62
CA LEU A 2 -26.27 -29.07 61.01
C LEU A 2 -26.34 -28.96 59.47
N ARG A 3 -25.22 -28.55 58.87
CA ARG A 3 -24.99 -28.55 57.43
C ARG A 3 -24.75 -29.99 56.95
N LYS A 4 -25.40 -30.39 55.86
CA LYS A 4 -25.14 -31.62 55.10
C LYS A 4 -23.87 -31.43 54.26
N GLU A 5 -22.89 -32.33 54.40
CA GLU A 5 -21.80 -32.48 53.44
C GLU A 5 -22.11 -33.66 52.49
N LEU A 6 -22.13 -33.39 51.19
CA LEU A 6 -22.23 -34.38 50.12
C LEU A 6 -20.82 -34.84 49.70
N LYS A 7 -20.44 -36.06 50.08
CA LYS A 7 -19.24 -36.74 49.58
C LYS A 7 -19.50 -37.29 48.17
N ILE A 8 -18.87 -36.70 47.16
CA ILE A 8 -18.84 -37.24 45.79
C ILE A 8 -17.73 -38.30 45.71
N ARG A 9 -18.12 -39.56 45.53
CA ARG A 9 -17.21 -40.67 45.19
C ARG A 9 -16.74 -40.49 43.73
N LYS A 10 -15.43 -40.37 43.51
CA LYS A 10 -14.82 -40.43 42.17
C LYS A 10 -14.81 -41.89 41.70
N SER A 11 -15.58 -42.20 40.67
CA SER A 11 -15.48 -43.46 39.93
C SER A 11 -14.16 -43.49 39.15
N VAL A 12 -13.37 -44.53 39.36
CA VAL A 12 -12.15 -44.83 38.60
C VAL A 12 -12.56 -45.34 37.22
N PHE A 13 -12.23 -44.59 36.17
CA PHE A 13 -12.39 -45.01 34.79
C PHE A 13 -11.15 -45.84 34.39
N GLN A 14 -11.31 -47.15 34.18
CA GLN A 14 -10.30 -48.01 33.57
C GLN A 14 -10.56 -48.11 32.06
N PRO A 15 -9.65 -47.66 31.18
CA PRO A 15 -9.74 -47.96 29.77
C PRO A 15 -9.12 -49.33 29.49
N SER A 16 -9.94 -50.26 29.01
CA SER A 16 -9.49 -51.47 28.32
C SER A 16 -9.04 -51.10 26.91
N VAL A 17 -7.73 -51.06 26.66
CA VAL A 17 -7.19 -50.92 25.30
C VAL A 17 -6.12 -51.97 25.11
N GLN A 18 -6.40 -52.91 24.20
CA GLN A 18 -5.44 -53.86 23.66
C GLN A 18 -4.19 -53.13 23.19
N SER A 19 -3.04 -53.48 23.75
CA SER A 19 -1.74 -52.93 23.40
C SER A 19 -1.37 -53.32 21.97
N ARG A 20 -1.70 -52.47 21.01
CA ARG A 20 -0.91 -52.40 19.76
C ARG A 20 0.30 -51.54 20.07
N ASP A 21 1.46 -52.07 19.74
CA ASP A 21 2.78 -51.59 20.12
C ASP A 21 3.07 -50.16 19.61
N VAL A 22 2.60 -49.14 20.36
CA VAL A 22 2.87 -47.71 20.08
C VAL A 22 4.33 -47.35 20.40
N SER A 23 5.03 -48.22 21.13
CA SER A 23 6.39 -48.02 21.60
C SER A 23 7.38 -47.87 20.45
N HIS A 24 7.16 -48.59 19.34
CA HIS A 24 8.11 -48.62 18.21
C HIS A 24 8.07 -47.38 17.30
N LEU A 25 6.96 -46.63 17.27
CA LEU A 25 6.80 -45.46 16.41
C LEU A 25 7.39 -44.18 17.03
N LEU A 26 7.66 -44.17 18.35
CA LEU A 26 8.15 -42.99 19.07
C LEU A 26 9.63 -43.11 19.48
N LEU A 27 10.25 -44.28 19.29
CA LEU A 27 11.64 -44.55 19.65
C LEU A 27 12.67 -43.66 18.91
N ASN A 28 12.30 -43.09 17.77
CA ASN A 28 13.16 -42.25 16.92
C ASN A 28 12.87 -40.73 16.96
N LEU A 29 12.04 -40.24 17.89
CA LEU A 29 11.78 -38.78 18.02
C LEU A 29 12.95 -37.95 18.57
N GLY A 30 14.10 -38.60 18.81
CA GLY A 30 15.29 -37.96 19.38
C GLY A 30 15.09 -37.56 20.83
N LYS A 31 16.20 -37.35 21.57
CA LYS A 31 16.14 -36.84 22.94
C LYS A 31 15.52 -35.44 22.92
N ALA A 32 14.60 -35.14 23.84
CA ALA A 32 13.97 -33.83 23.97
C ALA A 32 15.05 -32.74 24.07
N THR A 33 15.31 -32.06 22.94
CA THR A 33 16.30 -31.00 22.91
C THR A 33 15.70 -29.78 23.59
N LYS A 34 16.46 -29.09 24.46
CA LYS A 34 16.04 -27.79 25.04
C LYS A 34 16.02 -26.66 24.00
N ARG A 35 15.89 -27.00 22.71
CA ARG A 35 15.82 -26.06 21.59
C ARG A 35 14.46 -25.38 21.63
N GLY A 36 14.44 -24.05 21.53
CA GLY A 36 13.19 -23.29 21.53
C GLY A 36 12.66 -22.92 22.93
N ILE A 37 13.39 -23.22 24.00
CA ILE A 37 13.07 -22.78 25.37
C ILE A 37 14.25 -22.01 26.00
N ARG A 38 13.95 -20.99 26.80
CA ARG A 38 14.89 -20.16 27.56
C ARG A 38 14.44 -20.01 29.02
N LYS A 39 15.36 -19.81 29.95
CA LYS A 39 15.02 -19.47 31.35
C LYS A 39 14.79 -17.97 31.49
N CYS A 40 13.79 -17.60 32.30
CA CYS A 40 13.61 -16.22 32.72
C CYS A 40 14.75 -15.79 33.64
N HIS A 41 15.40 -14.66 33.37
CA HIS A 41 16.48 -14.14 34.23
C HIS A 41 15.99 -13.67 35.60
N LYS A 42 14.70 -13.30 35.74
CA LYS A 42 14.13 -12.79 37.00
C LYS A 42 13.55 -13.90 37.89
N CYS A 43 12.80 -14.85 37.33
CA CYS A 43 12.11 -15.89 38.12
C CYS A 43 12.46 -17.33 37.74
N GLY A 44 13.42 -17.56 36.85
CA GLY A 44 13.91 -18.89 36.48
C GLY A 44 12.95 -19.76 35.64
N VAL A 45 11.69 -19.35 35.48
CA VAL A 45 10.67 -20.12 34.73
C VAL A 45 11.09 -20.31 33.27
N TYR A 46 10.87 -21.51 32.73
CA TYR A 46 11.13 -21.81 31.33
C TYR A 46 10.05 -21.23 30.43
N ASN A 47 10.49 -20.50 29.43
CA ASN A 47 9.68 -19.74 28.50
C ASN A 47 10.07 -20.13 27.06
N GLY A 48 9.14 -20.06 26.11
CA GLY A 48 9.49 -20.26 24.70
C GLY A 48 10.45 -19.16 24.22
N THR A 49 11.41 -19.47 23.36
CA THR A 49 12.34 -18.45 22.83
C THR A 49 11.63 -17.32 22.08
N LYS A 50 10.44 -17.58 21.52
CA LYS A 50 9.58 -16.59 20.86
C LYS A 50 8.63 -15.84 21.80
N SER A 51 8.50 -16.26 23.07
CA SER A 51 7.59 -15.59 24.03
C SER A 51 8.13 -14.21 24.39
N LEU A 52 7.30 -13.17 24.30
CA LEU A 52 7.71 -11.79 24.59
C LEU A 52 7.69 -11.50 26.10
N THR A 53 6.84 -12.19 26.84
CA THR A 53 6.64 -12.02 28.28
C THR A 53 6.82 -13.33 29.02
N CYS A 54 7.16 -13.23 30.30
CA CYS A 54 7.29 -14.38 31.18
C CYS A 54 5.93 -15.02 31.41
N LYS A 55 5.87 -16.35 31.23
CA LYS A 55 4.69 -17.18 31.46
C LYS A 55 4.25 -17.17 32.93
N ASN A 56 5.16 -16.85 33.85
CA ASN A 56 4.79 -16.58 35.23
C ASN A 56 4.16 -15.19 35.35
N LYS A 57 2.83 -15.15 35.54
CA LYS A 57 2.06 -13.91 35.68
C LYS A 57 2.53 -13.03 36.84
N GLN A 58 3.06 -13.62 37.92
CA GLN A 58 3.57 -12.87 39.07
C GLN A 58 4.97 -12.26 38.83
N CYS A 59 5.71 -12.75 37.83
CA CYS A 59 7.06 -12.26 37.51
C CYS A 59 7.03 -10.98 36.67
N GLY A 60 6.08 -10.92 35.71
CA GLY A 60 5.85 -9.76 34.85
C GLY A 60 7.01 -9.38 33.91
N THR A 61 8.09 -10.17 33.88
CA THR A 61 9.28 -9.82 33.08
C THR A 61 9.00 -9.90 31.59
N VAL A 62 9.33 -8.84 30.87
CA VAL A 62 9.32 -8.79 29.41
C VAL A 62 10.74 -9.07 28.94
N PHE A 63 10.94 -10.16 28.20
CA PHE A 63 12.28 -10.63 27.81
C PHE A 63 12.89 -9.89 26.62
N ARG A 64 12.05 -9.11 25.97
CA ARG A 64 12.39 -8.23 24.90
C ARG A 64 11.54 -7.02 25.18
N GLU A 65 12.12 -6.01 25.84
CA GLU A 65 11.77 -4.66 25.41
C GLU A 65 11.93 -4.73 23.92
N CYS A 66 10.81 -4.57 23.21
CA CYS A 66 10.94 -4.35 21.80
C CYS A 66 11.76 -3.06 21.77
N GLU A 67 13.07 -3.19 21.55
CA GLU A 67 13.75 -2.34 20.60
C GLU A 67 12.92 -2.52 19.32
N GLU A 68 11.75 -1.89 19.32
CA GLU A 68 11.03 -1.47 18.17
C GLU A 68 12.13 -0.71 17.48
N LYS A 69 12.73 -1.32 16.46
CA LYS A 69 13.35 -0.49 15.44
C LYS A 69 12.23 0.49 15.11
N GLU A 70 12.39 1.74 15.52
CA GLU A 70 11.43 2.82 15.34
C GLU A 70 11.06 2.98 13.86
N THR A 71 11.79 2.29 12.97
CA THR A 71 11.55 2.08 11.54
C THR A 71 10.22 1.38 11.14
N THR A 72 9.36 0.95 12.06
CA THR A 72 8.11 0.25 11.67
C THR A 72 6.84 1.11 11.65
N LEU A 73 6.87 2.30 12.24
CA LEU A 73 5.76 3.27 12.20
C LEU A 73 6.20 4.49 11.40
N ASN A 74 6.35 4.30 10.08
CA ASN A 74 6.72 5.37 9.16
C ASN A 74 5.52 6.27 8.89
N ALA A 75 5.54 7.46 9.45
CA ALA A 75 4.71 8.58 9.07
C ALA A 75 5.40 9.42 7.99
N THR A 76 4.61 9.99 7.09
CA THR A 76 5.07 10.89 6.02
C THR A 76 4.14 12.09 5.93
N LYS A 77 4.68 13.31 6.03
CA LYS A 77 3.96 14.57 5.91
C LYS A 77 3.51 14.81 4.47
N LEU A 78 2.23 15.10 4.26
CA LEU A 78 1.70 15.52 2.97
C LEU A 78 1.89 17.02 2.77
N LEU A 79 2.14 17.41 1.53
CA LEU A 79 2.21 18.80 1.09
C LEU A 79 0.80 19.24 0.67
N SER A 80 -0.07 19.47 1.65
CA SER A 80 -1.49 19.83 1.42
C SER A 80 -1.70 21.29 1.05
N GLY A 81 -0.75 22.18 1.34
CA GLY A 81 -0.90 23.62 1.11
C GLY A 81 -1.99 24.28 1.95
N THR A 82 -2.43 23.63 3.04
CA THR A 82 -3.43 24.13 3.98
C THR A 82 -2.80 24.50 5.32
N ALA A 83 -3.52 25.26 6.15
CA ALA A 83 -3.12 25.63 7.50
C ALA A 83 -3.11 24.45 8.51
N ARG A 84 -3.33 23.22 8.05
CA ARG A 84 -3.31 22.00 8.87
C ARG A 84 -2.32 21.02 8.27
N GLN A 85 -1.49 20.42 9.12
CA GLN A 85 -0.48 19.46 8.67
C GLN A 85 -1.09 18.07 8.63
N VAL A 86 -1.13 17.45 7.44
CA VAL A 86 -1.66 16.09 7.27
C VAL A 86 -0.51 15.12 7.14
N PHE A 87 -0.54 14.03 7.91
CA PHE A 87 0.45 12.97 7.88
C PHE A 87 -0.22 11.66 7.49
N SER A 88 0.43 10.93 6.61
CA SER A 88 0.09 9.56 6.29
C SER A 88 0.90 8.60 7.15
N VAL A 89 0.23 7.87 8.03
CA VAL A 89 0.85 6.98 9.03
C VAL A 89 0.59 5.52 8.69
N LYS A 90 1.58 4.66 8.95
CA LYS A 90 1.41 3.20 8.79
C LYS A 90 0.65 2.61 9.97
N VAL A 91 -0.33 1.74 9.70
CA VAL A 91 -1.11 1.08 10.76
C VAL A 91 -0.60 -0.33 10.97
N ARG A 92 -0.26 -0.66 12.22
CA ARG A 92 0.25 -1.98 12.59
C ARG A 92 -0.85 -3.05 12.48
N GLY A 93 -0.47 -4.27 12.08
CA GLY A 93 -1.36 -5.44 12.10
C GLY A 93 -2.36 -5.55 10.93
N LYS A 94 -2.50 -4.53 10.08
CA LYS A 94 -3.35 -4.56 8.87
C LYS A 94 -2.58 -4.80 7.55
N GLY A 95 -1.31 -5.17 7.64
CA GLY A 95 -0.42 -5.39 6.49
C GLY A 95 0.57 -4.25 6.25
N PRO A 96 1.51 -4.42 5.29
CA PRO A 96 2.61 -3.48 5.09
C PRO A 96 2.19 -2.14 4.46
N ASP A 97 1.13 -2.15 3.66
CA ASP A 97 0.69 -0.99 2.85
C ASP A 97 -0.55 -0.28 3.42
N TYR A 98 -1.13 -0.81 4.51
CA TYR A 98 -2.28 -0.15 5.15
C TYR A 98 -1.82 1.09 5.89
N ARG A 99 -2.43 2.23 5.53
CA ARG A 99 -2.13 3.53 6.09
C ARG A 99 -3.42 4.24 6.49
N GLY A 100 -3.29 5.21 7.38
CA GLY A 100 -4.35 6.14 7.73
C GLY A 100 -3.79 7.55 7.84
N PHE A 101 -4.64 8.51 8.19
CA PHE A 101 -4.24 9.91 8.30
C PHE A 101 -4.22 10.40 9.74
N VAL A 102 -3.31 11.30 10.02
CA VAL A 102 -3.24 12.09 11.25
C VAL A 102 -3.16 13.56 10.84
N GLN A 103 -3.91 14.42 11.52
CA GLN A 103 -3.85 15.85 11.34
C GLN A 103 -3.21 16.47 12.58
N LEU A 104 -2.14 17.23 12.39
CA LEU A 104 -1.48 18.02 13.43
C LEU A 104 -1.73 19.52 13.20
N PRO A 105 -1.79 20.33 14.27
CA PRO A 105 -1.80 21.78 14.15
C PRO A 105 -0.54 22.29 13.45
N VAL A 106 -0.61 23.47 12.82
CA VAL A 106 0.59 24.17 12.36
C VAL A 106 1.17 24.92 13.55
N VAL A 107 2.44 24.66 13.87
CA VAL A 107 3.23 25.53 14.75
C VAL A 107 4.05 26.46 13.87
N GLU A 108 3.73 27.75 13.93
CA GLU A 108 4.58 28.79 13.38
C GLU A 108 5.59 29.20 14.47
N GLY A 109 6.81 28.66 14.42
CA GLY A 109 7.88 29.04 15.35
C GLY A 109 8.81 27.87 15.71
N ASN A 110 10.12 28.10 15.57
CA ASN A 110 11.21 27.15 15.83
C ASN A 110 11.42 26.80 17.32
N THR A 111 10.44 26.97 18.20
CA THR A 111 10.57 26.60 19.61
C THR A 111 10.16 25.14 19.77
N VAL A 112 11.08 24.23 19.47
CA VAL A 112 11.01 22.82 19.86
C VAL A 112 11.27 22.74 21.37
N THR A 113 10.28 23.14 22.18
CA THR A 113 10.27 22.85 23.62
C THR A 113 9.29 21.72 23.87
N GLU A 114 9.56 20.84 24.85
CA GLU A 114 8.69 19.70 25.17
C GLU A 114 7.25 20.15 25.53
N GLU A 115 7.10 21.40 25.96
CA GLU A 115 5.84 22.09 26.23
C GLU A 115 4.97 22.27 24.96
N ALA A 116 5.59 22.51 23.81
CA ALA A 116 4.89 22.63 22.52
C ALA A 116 4.35 21.28 22.05
N ASP A 117 5.05 20.17 22.34
CA ASP A 117 4.62 18.82 21.97
C ASP A 117 3.38 18.38 22.78
N VAL A 118 3.28 18.83 24.04
CA VAL A 118 2.08 18.65 24.88
C VAL A 118 0.90 19.46 24.35
N ALA A 119 1.10 20.75 24.01
CA ALA A 119 0.04 21.58 23.45
C ALA A 119 -0.44 21.09 22.06
N LEU A 120 0.48 20.60 21.22
CA LEU A 120 0.16 20.00 19.93
C LEU A 120 -0.63 18.71 20.05
N SER A 121 -0.28 17.91 21.07
CA SER A 121 -0.97 16.67 21.41
C SER A 121 -2.43 16.90 21.78
N GLU A 122 -2.78 18.07 22.32
CA GLU A 122 -4.14 18.39 22.71
C GLU A 122 -5.10 18.56 21.52
N VAL A 123 -4.59 19.09 20.40
CA VAL A 123 -5.38 19.45 19.21
C VAL A 123 -5.16 18.46 18.04
N ALA A 124 -4.29 17.47 18.20
CA ALA A 124 -4.00 16.45 17.20
C ALA A 124 -5.20 15.51 16.98
N LEU A 125 -5.49 15.19 15.71
CA LEU A 125 -6.60 14.30 15.33
C LEU A 125 -6.08 13.07 14.58
N CYS A 126 -6.51 11.88 15.01
CA CYS A 126 -6.17 10.61 14.35
C CYS A 126 -7.39 10.02 13.64
N PHE A 127 -7.27 9.84 12.32
CA PHE A 127 -8.35 9.30 11.47
C PHE A 127 -8.16 7.80 11.15
N VAL A 128 -7.44 7.06 11.98
CA VAL A 128 -7.30 5.61 11.85
C VAL A 128 -8.48 4.92 12.53
N ASP A 129 -9.20 4.02 11.84
CA ASP A 129 -10.41 3.38 12.39
C ASP A 129 -10.20 2.70 13.75
N SER A 130 -9.01 2.13 13.98
CA SER A 130 -8.68 1.49 15.25
C SER A 130 -8.54 2.47 16.41
N CYS A 131 -8.24 3.74 16.09
CA CYS A 131 -8.25 4.83 17.05
C CYS A 131 -9.65 5.40 17.18
N GLN A 132 -10.40 5.57 16.08
CA GLN A 132 -11.76 6.15 16.06
C GLN A 132 -12.76 5.46 17.00
N ARG A 133 -12.63 4.14 17.23
CA ARG A 133 -13.51 3.40 18.17
C ARG A 133 -13.22 3.63 19.66
N LEU A 134 -12.18 4.39 20.00
CA LEU A 134 -11.92 4.82 21.37
C LEU A 134 -12.56 6.20 21.66
N PHE A 135 -13.30 6.77 20.70
CA PHE A 135 -13.89 8.11 20.75
C PHE A 135 -15.44 8.10 20.86
N ASP A 136 -16.06 6.99 21.27
CA ASP A 136 -17.51 6.95 21.41
C ASP A 136 -17.98 7.92 22.51
N ASP A 137 -18.80 8.88 22.07
CA ASP A 137 -19.78 9.72 22.77
C ASP A 137 -19.49 11.16 23.23
N SER A 138 -18.33 11.75 22.97
CA SER A 138 -18.28 13.22 22.87
C SER A 138 -17.07 13.69 22.11
N ILE A 139 -17.28 14.69 21.26
CA ILE A 139 -16.28 15.61 20.72
C ILE A 139 -15.03 15.68 21.62
N LEU A 140 -13.87 15.32 21.05
CA LEU A 140 -12.54 15.70 21.56
C LEU A 140 -12.15 15.21 22.98
N LYS A 141 -12.31 13.93 23.31
CA LYS A 141 -11.79 13.38 24.57
C LYS A 141 -10.78 12.23 24.40
N CYS A 142 -9.60 12.57 23.91
CA CYS A 142 -8.38 11.79 24.21
C CYS A 142 -7.66 12.28 25.50
N HIS A 143 -8.25 13.23 26.25
CA HIS A 143 -7.54 14.00 27.29
C HIS A 143 -8.07 13.90 28.71
N GLU A 144 -9.08 13.08 28.99
CA GLU A 144 -9.57 12.95 30.38
C GLU A 144 -9.68 11.48 30.76
N ILE A 145 -8.55 10.90 31.18
CA ILE A 145 -8.59 9.85 32.20
C ILE A 145 -8.47 10.61 33.52
N GLU A 146 -9.59 10.71 34.23
CA GLU A 146 -9.61 11.18 35.62
C GLU A 146 -8.60 10.39 36.44
N GLY A 147 -7.60 11.09 36.98
CA GLY A 147 -6.71 10.56 38.02
C GLY A 147 -5.21 10.63 37.76
N THR A 148 -4.74 10.97 36.55
CA THR A 148 -3.32 11.29 36.34
C THR A 148 -3.16 12.10 35.04
N ARG A 149 -2.61 13.33 35.13
CA ARG A 149 -2.36 14.27 34.01
C ARG A 149 -1.30 13.74 33.03
N VAL A 150 -1.54 12.61 32.38
CA VAL A 150 -0.72 12.14 31.26
C VAL A 150 -1.67 11.83 30.11
N VAL A 151 -1.87 12.84 29.26
CA VAL A 151 -2.49 12.71 27.95
C VAL A 151 -1.74 11.63 27.17
N SER A 152 -2.30 10.42 27.09
CA SER A 152 -1.67 9.34 26.34
C SER A 152 -2.07 9.46 24.87
N ILE A 153 -1.33 10.25 24.09
CA ILE A 153 -1.52 10.30 22.63
C ILE A 153 -1.28 8.92 22.00
N CYS A 154 -2.05 8.62 20.95
CA CYS A 154 -1.93 7.33 20.27
C CYS A 154 -0.59 7.21 19.55
N ILE A 155 -0.15 5.97 19.30
CA ILE A 155 1.11 5.68 18.59
C ILE A 155 1.19 6.34 17.21
N HIS A 156 0.05 6.60 16.57
CA HIS A 156 -0.01 7.25 15.26
C HIS A 156 0.28 8.74 15.34
N ILE A 157 -0.23 9.43 16.37
CA ILE A 157 0.07 10.84 16.63
C ILE A 157 1.54 10.98 17.03
N LYS A 158 2.05 10.11 17.92
CA LYS A 158 3.48 10.05 18.27
C LYS A 158 4.37 9.87 17.04
N SER A 159 3.98 8.96 16.14
CA SER A 159 4.69 8.70 14.89
C SER A 159 4.67 9.92 13.95
N ALA A 160 3.55 10.65 13.87
CA ALA A 160 3.44 11.87 13.07
C ALA A 160 4.30 13.00 13.63
N LEU A 161 4.29 13.24 14.95
CA LEU A 161 5.11 14.27 15.62
C LEU A 161 6.62 14.03 15.43
N LYS A 162 7.05 12.76 15.49
CA LYS A 162 8.45 12.37 15.25
C LYS A 162 8.84 12.30 13.76
N SER A 163 7.91 12.52 12.83
CA SER A 163 8.16 12.29 11.41
C SER A 163 8.99 13.41 10.78
N VAL A 164 10.09 13.03 10.14
CA VAL A 164 10.89 13.92 9.26
C VAL A 164 10.61 13.69 7.77
N ASN A 165 9.86 12.64 7.43
CA ASN A 165 9.62 12.30 6.03
C ASN A 165 8.56 13.19 5.43
N VAL A 166 8.82 13.69 4.22
CA VAL A 166 7.87 14.49 3.44
C VAL A 166 7.51 13.73 2.17
N ALA A 167 6.23 13.75 1.79
CA ALA A 167 5.74 13.12 0.59
C ALA A 167 6.31 13.83 -0.65
N VAL A 168 6.55 13.06 -1.71
CA VAL A 168 7.10 13.60 -2.96
C VAL A 168 5.95 13.93 -3.91
N PRO A 169 5.68 15.21 -4.22
CA PRO A 169 4.67 15.59 -5.19
C PRO A 169 4.99 15.03 -6.57
N ILE A 170 3.96 14.58 -7.28
CA ILE A 170 4.07 14.20 -8.69
C ILE A 170 3.35 15.27 -9.48
N GLU A 171 4.10 16.02 -10.29
CA GLU A 171 3.56 17.12 -11.08
C GLU A 171 2.70 16.60 -12.23
N THR A 172 1.51 17.18 -12.40
CA THR A 172 0.59 16.84 -13.47
C THR A 172 0.68 17.88 -14.59
N LYS A 173 0.94 17.44 -15.82
CA LYS A 173 0.98 18.32 -17.00
C LYS A 173 -0.39 18.34 -17.69
N ASN A 174 -0.93 19.54 -17.86
CA ASN A 174 -2.27 19.74 -18.45
C ASN A 174 -2.35 19.26 -19.91
N CYS A 175 -1.29 19.42 -20.69
CA CYS A 175 -1.24 18.93 -22.07
C CYS A 175 -1.48 17.43 -22.19
N LEU A 176 -1.08 16.63 -21.19
CA LEU A 176 -1.24 15.18 -21.19
C LEU A 176 -2.63 14.72 -20.76
N LEU A 177 -3.38 15.54 -20.00
CA LEU A 177 -4.75 15.18 -19.62
C LEU A 177 -5.62 14.98 -20.87
N HIS A 178 -5.42 15.80 -21.90
CA HIS A 178 -6.17 15.72 -23.14
C HIS A 178 -5.75 14.54 -24.02
N SER A 179 -4.47 14.15 -24.00
CA SER A 179 -3.96 13.02 -24.80
C SER A 179 -4.31 11.66 -24.22
N LEU A 180 -4.63 11.58 -22.91
CA LEU A 180 -5.06 10.34 -22.26
C LEU A 180 -6.46 9.94 -22.73
N ASN A 181 -6.67 8.62 -22.87
CA ASN A 181 -7.94 8.05 -23.34
C ASN A 181 -9.01 7.95 -22.23
N PHE A 182 -9.20 9.04 -21.50
CA PHE A 182 -10.23 9.15 -20.47
C PHE A 182 -11.51 9.73 -21.08
N THR A 183 -12.66 9.42 -20.49
CA THR A 183 -13.92 10.07 -20.85
C THR A 183 -13.88 11.55 -20.45
N ASP A 184 -14.60 12.41 -21.18
CA ASP A 184 -14.60 13.85 -20.91
C ASP A 184 -15.08 14.20 -19.50
N ASN A 185 -16.06 13.45 -18.98
CA ASN A 185 -16.51 13.57 -17.60
C ASN A 185 -15.37 13.33 -16.58
N ILE A 186 -14.54 12.30 -16.78
CA ILE A 186 -13.38 12.04 -15.90
C ILE A 186 -12.34 13.14 -16.05
N LYS A 187 -12.06 13.61 -17.27
CA LYS A 187 -11.12 14.73 -17.51
C LYS A 187 -11.56 15.99 -16.77
N GLN A 188 -12.84 16.34 -16.84
CA GLN A 188 -13.41 17.49 -16.13
C GLN A 188 -13.31 17.34 -14.60
N GLN A 189 -13.63 16.17 -14.06
CA GLN A 189 -13.53 15.94 -12.62
C GLN A 189 -12.07 15.98 -12.13
N LEU A 190 -11.12 15.42 -12.88
CA LEU A 190 -9.68 15.50 -12.57
C LEU A 190 -9.17 16.94 -12.61
N TRP A 191 -9.60 17.71 -13.61
CA TRP A 191 -9.29 19.13 -13.71
C TRP A 191 -9.80 19.91 -12.49
N SER A 192 -11.05 19.67 -12.09
CA SER A 192 -11.64 20.28 -10.88
C SER A 192 -10.81 19.93 -9.65
N LEU A 193 -10.51 18.65 -9.41
CA LEU A 193 -9.72 18.22 -8.25
C LEU A 193 -8.30 18.83 -8.21
N SER A 194 -7.69 19.04 -9.37
CA SER A 194 -6.35 19.63 -9.49
C SER A 194 -6.35 21.13 -9.20
N THR A 195 -7.41 21.85 -9.60
CA THR A 195 -7.48 23.32 -9.55
C THR A 195 -8.19 23.88 -8.32
N GLU A 196 -9.19 23.17 -7.79
CA GLU A 196 -10.06 23.63 -6.70
C GLU A 196 -9.30 23.82 -5.38
N THR A 197 -8.31 22.97 -5.11
CA THR A 197 -7.56 22.98 -3.86
C THR A 197 -6.07 23.15 -4.13
N ARG A 198 -5.36 23.88 -3.24
CA ARG A 198 -3.90 24.05 -3.33
C ARG A 198 -3.16 22.72 -3.12
N GLY A 199 -1.92 22.63 -3.61
CA GLY A 199 -1.06 21.45 -3.47
C GLY A 199 -1.21 20.43 -4.62
N ALA A 200 -0.31 19.44 -4.65
CA ALA A 200 -0.28 18.46 -5.74
C ALA A 200 -1.42 17.44 -5.67
N LEU A 201 -1.95 17.07 -6.84
CA LEU A 201 -3.05 16.09 -6.99
C LEU A 201 -2.66 14.70 -6.46
N VAL A 202 -1.44 14.26 -6.75
CA VAL A 202 -0.89 12.97 -6.34
C VAL A 202 0.48 13.18 -5.69
N GLN A 203 0.71 12.52 -4.56
CA GLN A 203 1.96 12.60 -3.81
C GLN A 203 2.42 11.21 -3.39
N ARG A 204 3.68 10.86 -3.64
CA ARG A 204 4.25 9.59 -3.23
C ARG A 204 4.55 9.59 -1.74
N VAL A 205 3.96 8.64 -1.02
CA VAL A 205 4.13 8.46 0.44
C VAL A 205 5.13 7.34 0.73
N SER A 206 5.09 6.27 -0.06
CA SER A 206 6.07 5.18 -0.03
C SER A 206 6.21 4.55 -1.41
N LYS A 207 7.06 3.51 -1.55
CA LYS A 207 7.29 2.85 -2.83
C LYS A 207 5.99 2.41 -3.52
N THR A 208 5.09 1.79 -2.77
CA THR A 208 3.83 1.19 -3.23
C THR A 208 2.59 2.06 -2.97
N VAL A 209 2.72 3.19 -2.25
CA VAL A 209 1.54 3.95 -1.80
C VAL A 209 1.68 5.43 -2.16
N VAL A 210 0.63 5.96 -2.76
CA VAL A 210 0.47 7.38 -3.05
C VAL A 210 -0.74 7.94 -2.29
N ALA A 211 -0.66 9.20 -1.90
CA ALA A 211 -1.81 9.97 -1.43
C ALA A 211 -2.38 10.73 -2.63
N VAL A 212 -3.68 10.58 -2.85
CA VAL A 212 -4.41 11.21 -3.96
C VAL A 212 -5.47 12.13 -3.38
N LYS A 213 -5.60 13.33 -3.95
CA LYS A 213 -6.69 14.24 -3.60
C LYS A 213 -8.04 13.64 -3.95
N CYS A 214 -9.02 13.91 -3.11
CA CYS A 214 -10.39 13.44 -3.22
C CYS A 214 -11.34 14.57 -2.82
N GLN A 215 -12.57 14.52 -3.34
CA GLN A 215 -13.63 15.37 -2.82
C GLN A 215 -13.84 15.12 -1.32
N VAL A 216 -13.90 16.19 -0.54
CA VAL A 216 -14.11 16.10 0.91
C VAL A 216 -15.47 15.47 1.16
N SER A 217 -15.49 14.46 2.01
CA SER A 217 -16.72 13.76 2.39
C SER A 217 -16.65 13.35 3.86
N PRO A 218 -17.77 12.97 4.50
CA PRO A 218 -17.74 12.48 5.88
C PRO A 218 -16.81 11.27 6.08
N LYS A 219 -16.61 10.44 5.04
CA LYS A 219 -15.64 9.33 5.06
C LYS A 219 -14.20 9.80 4.90
N HIS A 220 -13.98 10.89 4.17
CA HIS A 220 -12.66 11.42 3.81
C HIS A 220 -12.61 12.92 4.12
N PRO A 221 -12.63 13.30 5.42
CA PRO A 221 -12.77 14.70 5.84
C PRO A 221 -11.54 15.55 5.50
N LEU A 222 -10.39 14.90 5.25
CA LEU A 222 -9.15 15.58 4.89
C LEU A 222 -8.99 15.82 3.39
N GLY A 223 -9.91 15.31 2.54
CA GLY A 223 -9.80 15.43 1.09
C GLY A 223 -8.65 14.63 0.47
N TYR A 224 -8.19 13.59 1.16
CA TYR A 224 -7.13 12.69 0.67
C TYR A 224 -7.50 11.23 0.87
N LEU A 225 -6.94 10.39 -0.01
CA LEU A 225 -7.04 8.94 0.04
C LEU A 225 -5.70 8.29 -0.19
N HIS A 226 -5.51 7.12 0.41
CA HIS A 226 -4.43 6.23 0.01
C HIS A 226 -4.83 5.44 -1.23
N PHE A 227 -3.89 5.38 -2.17
CA PHE A 227 -3.96 4.49 -3.32
C PHE A 227 -2.69 3.64 -3.33
N THR A 228 -2.88 2.33 -3.36
CA THR A 228 -1.80 1.35 -3.21
C THR A 228 -1.63 0.56 -4.50
N PHE A 229 -0.40 0.48 -4.99
CA PHE A 229 0.03 -0.38 -6.08
C PHE A 229 0.76 -1.59 -5.49
N CYS A 230 0.22 -2.78 -5.72
CA CYS A 230 0.78 -4.03 -5.24
C CYS A 230 1.65 -4.65 -6.33
N THR A 231 2.76 -5.24 -5.88
CA THR A 231 3.70 -5.95 -6.76
C THR A 231 3.49 -7.44 -6.64
N SER A 232 3.46 -8.16 -7.75
CA SER A 232 3.50 -9.62 -7.73
C SER A 232 4.91 -10.12 -7.37
N LYS A 233 4.99 -11.22 -6.62
CA LYS A 233 6.28 -11.81 -6.22
C LYS A 233 6.87 -12.58 -7.42
N GLY A 234 7.88 -12.01 -8.06
CA GLY A 234 8.67 -12.64 -9.12
C GLY A 234 10.05 -11.96 -9.27
N ASN A 235 10.86 -12.41 -10.24
CA ASN A 235 12.20 -11.86 -10.49
C ASN A 235 12.20 -10.39 -10.98
N ARG A 236 11.04 -9.85 -11.37
CA ARG A 236 10.83 -8.45 -11.73
C ARG A 236 9.73 -7.87 -10.84
N VAL A 237 9.90 -6.62 -10.42
CA VAL A 237 8.86 -5.86 -9.70
C VAL A 237 7.81 -5.44 -10.73
N ILE A 238 6.82 -6.30 -10.94
CA ILE A 238 5.68 -6.03 -11.83
C ILE A 238 4.52 -5.61 -10.95
N TYR A 239 3.94 -4.44 -11.23
CA TYR A 239 2.74 -3.99 -10.55
C TYR A 239 1.51 -4.49 -11.30
N ASP A 240 0.79 -5.44 -10.70
CA ASP A 240 -0.33 -6.13 -11.35
C ASP A 240 -1.69 -5.80 -10.70
N LYS A 241 -1.67 -5.25 -9.49
CA LYS A 241 -2.86 -5.00 -8.67
C LYS A 241 -2.81 -3.62 -8.06
N PHE A 242 -3.99 -3.04 -7.89
CA PHE A 242 -4.14 -1.77 -7.19
C PHE A 242 -5.33 -1.79 -6.22
N PHE A 243 -5.28 -0.89 -5.25
CA PHE A 243 -6.34 -0.70 -4.26
C PHE A 243 -6.54 0.79 -3.97
N CYS A 244 -7.79 1.24 -4.01
CA CYS A 244 -8.19 2.57 -3.57
C CYS A 244 -9.03 2.46 -2.30
N ASN A 245 -8.73 3.26 -1.29
CA ASN A 245 -9.57 3.35 -0.08
C ASN A 245 -11.01 3.86 -0.36
N CYS A 246 -11.27 4.43 -1.55
CA CYS A 246 -12.61 4.83 -1.99
C CYS A 246 -13.53 3.66 -2.35
N LEU A 247 -12.96 2.53 -2.76
CA LEU A 247 -13.71 1.34 -3.11
C LEU A 247 -13.74 0.46 -1.87
N ASN A 248 -14.93 0.31 -1.26
CA ASN A 248 -15.16 -0.58 -0.13
C ASN A 248 -14.99 -2.06 -0.57
N ILE A 249 -13.78 -2.50 -0.88
CA ILE A 249 -13.50 -3.89 -1.24
C ILE A 249 -13.29 -4.64 0.07
N LYS A 250 -14.40 -5.14 0.65
CA LYS A 250 -14.34 -6.23 1.61
C LYS A 250 -13.91 -7.50 0.85
N GLY A 251 -12.63 -7.83 0.86
CA GLY A 251 -12.16 -9.16 0.45
C GLY A 251 -10.80 -9.18 -0.23
N TYR A 252 -9.81 -9.77 0.45
CA TYR A 252 -8.56 -10.28 -0.13
C TYR A 252 -8.80 -11.55 -0.98
N GLY A 253 -9.89 -11.60 -1.73
CA GLY A 253 -10.19 -12.71 -2.64
C GLY A 253 -9.35 -12.59 -3.91
N SER A 254 -9.00 -13.72 -4.52
CA SER A 254 -8.41 -13.77 -5.85
C SER A 254 -9.36 -13.14 -6.87
N ILE A 255 -8.96 -12.03 -7.48
CA ILE A 255 -9.76 -11.27 -8.45
C ILE A 255 -9.34 -11.69 -9.86
N SER A 256 -10.31 -11.96 -10.74
CA SER A 256 -10.10 -12.16 -12.17
C SER A 256 -9.78 -10.85 -12.88
N ASN A 257 -8.97 -10.89 -13.96
CA ASN A 257 -8.54 -9.71 -14.72
C ASN A 257 -9.69 -8.84 -15.25
N SER A 258 -10.88 -9.41 -15.47
CA SER A 258 -12.09 -8.70 -15.92
C SER A 258 -12.63 -7.70 -14.88
N ASP A 259 -12.50 -8.00 -13.59
CA ASP A 259 -13.06 -7.18 -12.51
C ASP A 259 -12.16 -5.99 -12.16
N ALA A 260 -10.88 -6.03 -12.55
CA ALA A 260 -9.92 -4.94 -12.32
C ALA A 260 -10.24 -3.70 -13.17
N ILE A 261 -10.78 -3.89 -14.38
CA ILE A 261 -11.21 -2.78 -15.26
C ILE A 261 -12.44 -2.07 -14.70
N ASN A 262 -13.38 -2.82 -14.10
CA ASN A 262 -14.61 -2.29 -13.48
C ASN A 262 -14.37 -1.64 -12.10
N ARG A 263 -13.12 -1.58 -11.63
CA ARG A 263 -12.73 -0.97 -10.35
C ARG A 263 -11.88 0.28 -10.53
N LYS A 264 -11.82 0.85 -11.73
CA LYS A 264 -11.17 2.13 -11.96
C LYS A 264 -12.04 3.24 -11.38
N CYS A 265 -11.50 3.97 -10.42
CA CYS A 265 -12.12 5.15 -9.84
C CYS A 265 -11.39 6.40 -10.33
N ILE A 266 -11.93 7.59 -10.04
CA ILE A 266 -11.26 8.85 -10.37
C ILE A 266 -9.83 8.92 -9.81
N HIS A 267 -9.56 8.35 -8.63
CA HIS A 267 -8.23 8.34 -8.03
C HIS A 267 -7.23 7.47 -8.80
N PHE A 268 -7.70 6.40 -9.46
CA PHE A 268 -6.86 5.63 -10.38
C PHE A 268 -6.45 6.52 -11.56
N TYR A 269 -7.42 7.19 -12.20
CA TYR A 269 -7.13 8.09 -13.33
C TYR A 269 -6.24 9.27 -12.94
N ALA A 270 -6.38 9.79 -11.73
CA ALA A 270 -5.48 10.81 -11.18
C ALA A 270 -4.03 10.31 -11.09
N CYS A 271 -3.81 9.07 -10.63
CA CYS A 271 -2.49 8.45 -10.62
C CYS A 271 -1.93 8.27 -12.02
N ILE A 272 -2.72 7.76 -12.97
CA ILE A 272 -2.28 7.58 -14.36
C ILE A 272 -1.89 8.91 -15.00
N TRP A 273 -2.69 9.96 -14.79
CA TRP A 273 -2.36 11.30 -15.28
C TRP A 273 -1.05 11.84 -14.69
N ALA A 274 -0.86 11.69 -13.37
CA ALA A 274 0.36 12.11 -12.69
C ALA A 274 1.59 11.31 -13.18
N PHE A 275 1.47 9.99 -13.32
CA PHE A 275 2.57 9.13 -13.78
C PHE A 275 2.93 9.38 -15.24
N ALA A 276 1.95 9.59 -16.12
CA ALA A 276 2.21 9.96 -17.51
C ALA A 276 2.97 11.29 -17.63
N SER A 277 2.85 12.17 -16.62
CA SER A 277 3.46 13.51 -16.63
C SER A 277 4.94 13.54 -16.25
N ASP A 278 5.46 12.47 -15.63
CA ASP A 278 6.84 12.36 -15.17
C ASP A 278 7.48 11.05 -15.68
N LEU A 279 8.59 11.16 -16.40
CA LEU A 279 9.27 10.04 -17.05
C LEU A 279 9.68 8.93 -16.06
N LYS A 280 10.12 9.29 -14.84
CA LYS A 280 10.58 8.31 -13.83
C LYS A 280 9.40 7.47 -13.34
N PHE A 281 8.26 8.11 -13.13
CA PHE A 281 7.04 7.42 -12.71
C PHE A 281 6.40 6.66 -13.88
N ALA A 282 6.52 7.17 -15.11
CA ALA A 282 6.04 6.49 -16.29
C ALA A 282 6.76 5.15 -16.51
N GLU A 283 8.09 5.12 -16.34
CA GLU A 283 8.89 3.89 -16.41
C GLU A 283 8.52 2.91 -15.28
N GLU A 284 8.36 3.41 -14.05
CA GLU A 284 8.04 2.55 -12.90
C GLU A 284 6.64 1.90 -12.99
N PHE A 285 5.66 2.62 -13.52
CA PHE A 285 4.25 2.21 -13.56
C PHE A 285 3.74 1.93 -14.98
N ILE A 286 4.64 1.58 -15.91
CA ILE A 286 4.34 1.39 -17.33
C ILE A 286 3.23 0.37 -17.58
N ASP A 287 3.15 -0.69 -16.76
CA ASP A 287 2.12 -1.72 -16.88
C ASP A 287 0.71 -1.14 -16.75
N PHE A 288 0.49 -0.19 -15.83
CA PHE A 288 -0.81 0.48 -15.69
C PHE A 288 -1.04 1.55 -16.75
N LEU A 289 0.00 2.23 -17.20
CA LEU A 289 -0.09 3.21 -18.27
C LEU A 289 -0.50 2.57 -19.59
N ASN A 290 0.07 1.40 -19.91
CA ASN A 290 -0.28 0.66 -21.12
C ASN A 290 -1.77 0.26 -21.16
N ILE A 291 -2.40 0.01 -20.02
CA ILE A 291 -3.85 -0.28 -19.96
C ILE A 291 -4.70 0.90 -20.46
N GLU A 292 -4.24 2.15 -20.25
CA GLU A 292 -4.99 3.36 -20.62
C GLU A 292 -4.49 3.99 -21.93
N LEU A 293 -3.21 3.83 -22.26
CA LEU A 293 -2.61 4.34 -23.50
C LEU A 293 -2.89 3.40 -24.69
N CYS A 294 -3.00 2.09 -24.45
CA CYS A 294 -3.33 1.09 -25.46
C CYS A 294 -4.81 0.67 -25.42
N VAL A 295 -5.70 1.64 -25.67
CA VAL A 295 -7.00 1.36 -26.31
C VAL A 295 -7.09 2.16 -27.61
N GLY A 296 -6.01 2.11 -28.39
CA GLY A 296 -6.12 2.16 -29.84
C GLY A 296 -6.12 0.71 -30.32
N LYS A 297 -7.13 0.30 -31.09
CA LYS A 297 -7.06 -0.96 -31.86
C LYS A 297 -5.67 -1.05 -32.50
N PRO A 298 -5.02 -2.23 -32.59
CA PRO A 298 -4.02 -2.39 -33.64
C PRO A 298 -4.75 -2.07 -34.93
N GLN A 299 -4.48 -0.90 -35.51
CA GLN A 299 -4.75 -0.72 -36.92
C GLN A 299 -3.88 -1.78 -37.58
N GLU A 300 -4.52 -2.77 -38.17
CA GLU A 300 -3.87 -3.60 -39.18
C GLU A 300 -3.17 -2.63 -40.12
N ILE A 301 -1.84 -2.59 -40.03
CA ILE A 301 -1.02 -2.06 -41.10
C ILE A 301 -1.33 -3.00 -42.25
N LYS A 302 -2.29 -2.62 -43.11
CA LYS A 302 -2.44 -3.23 -44.42
C LYS A 302 -1.09 -3.06 -45.07
N LYS A 303 -0.30 -4.16 -45.11
CA LYS A 303 0.92 -4.21 -45.90
C LYS A 303 0.56 -3.70 -47.28
N PRO A 304 1.26 -2.68 -47.82
CA PRO A 304 1.10 -2.38 -49.23
C PRO A 304 1.39 -3.66 -50.03
N PRO A 305 0.64 -3.94 -51.11
CA PRO A 305 0.83 -5.17 -51.88
C PRO A 305 2.29 -5.28 -52.31
N LEU A 306 2.92 -6.40 -51.97
CA LEU A 306 4.20 -6.78 -52.54
C LEU A 306 3.96 -6.96 -54.04
N ILE A 307 4.49 -6.06 -54.85
CA ILE A 307 4.62 -6.26 -56.29
C ILE A 307 5.64 -7.38 -56.44
N GLU A 308 5.16 -8.57 -56.80
CA GLU A 308 6.02 -9.66 -57.22
C GLU A 308 6.78 -9.25 -58.49
N PRO A 309 8.11 -9.38 -58.53
CA PRO A 309 8.83 -9.21 -59.78
C PRO A 309 8.55 -10.41 -60.68
N THR A 310 7.77 -10.19 -61.74
CA THR A 310 7.59 -11.14 -62.83
C THR A 310 8.95 -11.38 -63.49
N ILE A 311 9.58 -12.50 -63.15
CA ILE A 311 10.74 -13.02 -63.86
C ILE A 311 10.24 -13.59 -65.20
N SER A 312 10.26 -12.78 -66.25
CA SER A 312 10.13 -13.29 -67.62
C SER A 312 11.51 -13.72 -68.14
N ASN A 313 11.77 -15.02 -68.09
CA ASN A 313 12.84 -15.67 -68.83
C ASN A 313 12.66 -15.42 -70.34
N SER A 314 13.65 -14.81 -70.99
CA SER A 314 13.86 -14.96 -72.44
C SER A 314 15.34 -14.80 -72.77
N ARG A 315 16.01 -15.95 -72.96
CA ARG A 315 17.29 -16.06 -73.66
C ARG A 315 17.04 -15.97 -75.17
N LYS A 316 18.05 -15.42 -75.87
CA LYS A 316 18.26 -15.38 -77.34
C LYS A 316 17.49 -14.20 -77.97
N HIS A 317 18.07 -13.39 -78.85
CA HIS A 317 19.06 -13.69 -79.86
C HIS A 317 19.80 -12.40 -80.27
N LEU A 318 21.14 -12.45 -80.32
CA LEU A 318 21.97 -11.52 -81.05
C LEU A 318 21.63 -11.61 -82.54
N LYS A 319 21.17 -10.51 -83.14
CA LYS A 319 21.19 -10.28 -84.59
C LYS A 319 21.52 -8.81 -84.85
N THR A 320 22.73 -8.63 -85.32
CA THR A 320 23.22 -7.47 -86.08
C THR A 320 22.37 -7.28 -87.35
N LEU A 321 22.09 -6.02 -87.70
CA LEU A 321 21.70 -5.63 -89.05
C LEU A 321 22.51 -4.39 -89.47
N PRO A 322 22.86 -4.26 -90.76
CA PRO A 322 23.79 -3.26 -91.26
C PRO A 322 23.07 -2.07 -91.92
N GLY A 323 23.84 -1.02 -92.22
CA GLY A 323 23.65 -0.29 -93.48
C GLY A 323 23.22 1.17 -93.37
N ASN A 324 24.22 2.04 -93.55
CA ASN A 324 24.24 3.25 -94.36
C ASN A 324 23.24 4.38 -94.06
N MET A 325 23.78 5.59 -93.86
CA MET A 325 23.70 6.65 -94.87
C MET A 325 24.90 7.60 -94.73
N SER A 326 25.53 7.88 -95.87
CA SER A 326 26.63 8.81 -96.07
C SER A 326 26.12 10.23 -96.38
N GLU A 327 27.06 11.18 -96.34
CA GLU A 327 27.15 12.42 -97.12
C GLU A 327 26.46 13.70 -96.62
N THR A 328 27.31 14.57 -96.05
CA THR A 328 27.64 15.95 -96.49
C THR A 328 26.55 16.84 -97.11
N VAL A 329 26.45 18.08 -96.62
CA VAL A 329 26.82 19.34 -97.30
C VAL A 329 26.25 20.52 -96.51
N SER A 330 27.14 21.37 -95.97
CA SER A 330 27.15 22.86 -95.99
C SER A 330 27.98 23.40 -94.83
#